data_AF-A0A6B3NKI2-F1
#
_entry.id   AF-A0A6B3NKI2-F1
#
_cell.length_a   1.000
_cell.length_b   1.000
_cell.length_c   1.000
_cell.angle_alpha   90.00
_cell.angle_beta   90.00
_cell.angle_gamma   90.00
#
_symmetry.space_group_name_H-M   'P 1'
#
loop_
_entity.id
_entity.type
_entity.pdbx_description
1 polymer ?
#
loop_
_entity_poly.entity_id
_entity_poly.type
_entity_poly.pdbx_seq_one_letter_code
_entity_poly.pdbx_strand_id
1 'polypeptide(L)' 'ADLKMAVSKYGDRAYRYLHMDAGHLGQRLNLAAIGLDLGVSGIAGFFDDQVNEVLGIPTDEAVLYITTLGQKTSS' A
#
# COMPACT_ATOMS: atom_id res chain seq x y z
N ALA A 1 5.08 -3.52 6.32
CA ALA A 1 5.41 -2.39 7.22
C ALA A 1 5.55 -2.91 8.64
N ASP A 2 6.65 -2.61 9.32
CA ASP A 2 6.93 -3.11 10.68
C ASP A 2 5.98 -2.51 11.73
N LEU A 3 5.12 -3.36 12.30
CA LEU A 3 4.10 -2.96 13.27
C LEU A 3 4.68 -2.68 14.65
N LYS A 4 5.72 -3.41 15.08
CA LYS A 4 6.33 -3.21 16.41
C LYS A 4 6.98 -1.85 16.49
N MET A 5 7.74 -1.48 15.46
CA MET A 5 8.37 -0.16 15.36
C MET A 5 7.30 0.95 15.33
N ALA A 6 6.23 0.77 14.56
CA ALA A 6 5.17 1.76 14.46
C ALA A 6 4.42 1.95 15.79
N VAL A 7 4.08 0.86 16.48
CA VAL A 7 3.44 0.90 17.82
C VAL A 7 4.37 1.55 18.83
N SER A 8 5.67 1.23 18.82
CA SER A 8 6.65 1.86 19.71
C SER A 8 6.72 3.38 19.52
N LYS A 9 6.47 3.89 18.30
CA LYS A 9 6.58 5.31 17.98
C LYS A 9 5.26 6.08 18.15
N TYR A 10 4.14 5.46 17.82
CA TYR A 10 2.84 6.13 17.69
C TYR A 10 1.76 5.58 18.63
N GLY A 11 2.08 4.55 19.42
CA GLY A 11 1.15 3.88 20.34
C GLY A 11 -0.10 3.36 19.62
N ASP A 12 -1.25 3.48 20.27
CA ASP A 12 -2.55 2.99 19.77
C ASP A 12 -2.97 3.60 18.42
N ARG A 13 -2.37 4.72 18.02
CA ARG A 13 -2.67 5.39 16.75
C ARG A 13 -1.77 4.97 15.59
N ALA A 14 -0.83 4.06 15.82
CA ALA A 14 0.11 3.58 14.80
C ALA A 14 -0.59 3.16 13.50
N TYR A 15 -1.62 2.31 13.60
CA TYR A 15 -2.32 1.80 12.43
C TYR A 15 -2.96 2.90 11.58
N ARG A 16 -3.53 3.92 12.24
CA ARG A 16 -4.16 5.07 11.56
C ARG A 16 -3.14 5.91 10.80
N TYR A 17 -2.00 6.21 11.43
CA TYR A 17 -0.95 6.99 10.77
C TYR A 17 -0.28 6.23 9.64
N LEU A 18 -0.04 4.92 9.84
CA LEU A 18 0.45 4.05 8.78
C LEU A 18 -0.48 4.06 7.55
N HIS A 19 -1.81 4.02 7.75
CA HIS A 19 -2.77 4.14 6.65
C HIS A 19 -2.76 5.52 5.98
N MET A 20 -2.62 6.60 6.75
CA MET A 20 -2.51 7.95 6.18
C MET A 20 -1.24 8.10 5.34
N ASP A 21 -0.09 7.62 5.84
CA ASP A 21 1.18 7.65 5.13
C ASP A 21 1.12 6.81 3.86
N ALA A 22 0.52 5.61 3.94
CA ALA A 22 0.32 4.74 2.79
C ALA A 22 -0.59 5.39 1.74
N GLY A 23 -1.66 6.08 2.15
CA GLY A 23 -2.53 6.84 1.25
C GLY A 23 -1.81 7.99 0.54
N HIS A 24 -0.98 8.76 1.26
CA HIS A 24 -0.14 9.81 0.67
C HIS A 24 0.85 9.23 -0.35
N LEU A 25 1.50 8.11 -0.03
CA LEU A 25 2.42 7.44 -0.95
C LEU A 25 1.68 6.90 -2.18
N GLY A 26 0.51 6.29 -1.99
CA GLY A 26 -0.34 5.78 -3.06
C GLY A 26 -0.74 6.87 -4.03
N GLN A 27 -1.14 8.05 -3.54
CA GLN A 27 -1.49 9.17 -4.42
C GLN A 27 -0.28 9.72 -5.18
N ARG A 28 0.90 9.76 -4.55
CA ARG A 28 2.13 10.15 -5.26
C ARG A 28 2.48 9.16 -6.37
N LEU A 29 2.30 7.86 -6.12
CA LEU A 29 2.48 6.83 -7.14
C LEU A 29 1.47 7.00 -8.29
N ASN A 30 0.20 7.27 -7.98
CA ASN A 30 -0.82 7.53 -8.99
C ASN A 30 -0.44 8.69 -9.91
N LEU A 31 -0.01 9.81 -9.33
CA LEU A 31 0.42 10.99 -10.10
C LEU A 31 1.66 10.70 -10.94
N ALA A 32 2.63 9.94 -10.40
CA ALA A 32 3.82 9.54 -11.15
C ALA A 32 3.45 8.64 -12.33
N ALA A 33 2.57 7.65 -12.13
CA ALA A 33 2.09 6.76 -13.18
C ALA A 33 1.38 7.54 -14.30
N ILE A 34 0.50 8.48 -13.95
CA ILE A 34 -0.15 9.37 -14.92
C ILE A 34 0.89 10.18 -15.72
N GLY A 35 1.91 10.72 -15.04
CA GLY A 35 2.99 11.47 -15.68
C GLY A 35 3.87 10.62 -16.63
N LEU A 36 3.92 9.31 -16.41
CA LEU A 36 4.63 8.34 -17.25
C LEU A 36 3.73 7.70 -18.33
N ASP A 37 2.50 8.19 -18.48
CA ASP A 37 1.47 7.65 -19.37
C ASP A 37 1.10 6.17 -19.09
N LEU A 38 1.24 5.75 -17.85
CA LEU A 38 0.83 4.43 -17.37
C LEU A 38 -0.61 4.45 -16.84
N GLY A 39 -1.27 3.29 -16.88
CA GLY A 39 -2.47 3.01 -16.12
C GLY A 39 -2.12 2.68 -14.67
N VAL A 40 -2.97 3.10 -13.74
CA VAL A 40 -2.81 2.83 -12.30
C VAL A 40 -4.17 2.60 -11.65
N SER A 41 -4.27 1.63 -10.75
CA SER A 41 -5.50 1.34 -10.01
C SER A 41 -5.21 0.79 -8.62
N GLY A 42 -5.62 1.55 -7.60
CA GLY A 42 -5.55 1.14 -6.21
C GLY A 42 -6.55 0.02 -5.91
N ILE A 43 -6.12 -0.98 -5.16
CA ILE A 43 -6.96 -2.09 -4.69
C ILE A 43 -7.33 -1.82 -3.23
N ALA A 44 -8.60 -1.46 -3.01
CA ALA A 44 -9.11 -1.12 -1.69
C ALA A 44 -9.61 -2.34 -0.89
N GLY A 45 -9.82 -3.48 -1.55
CA GLY A 45 -10.30 -4.71 -0.92
C GLY A 45 -9.41 -5.89 -1.30
N PHE A 46 -8.73 -6.43 -0.32
CA PHE A 46 -7.94 -7.66 -0.41
C PHE A 46 -8.02 -8.41 0.92
N PHE A 47 -7.68 -9.69 0.90
CA PHE A 47 -7.57 -10.49 2.13
C PHE A 47 -6.13 -10.40 2.63
N ASP A 48 -5.90 -9.65 3.70
CA ASP A 48 -4.56 -9.40 4.27
C ASP A 48 -3.78 -10.69 4.49
N ASP A 49 -4.40 -11.72 5.09
CA ASP A 49 -3.75 -13.00 5.37
C ASP A 49 -3.28 -13.71 4.09
N GLN A 50 -4.12 -13.74 3.04
CA GLN A 50 -3.77 -14.37 1.77
C GLN A 50 -2.68 -13.60 1.04
N VAL A 51 -2.73 -12.27 1.07
CA VAL A 51 -1.69 -11.44 0.45
C VAL A 51 -0.36 -11.62 1.19
N ASN A 52 -0.40 -11.65 2.53
CA ASN A 52 0.80 -11.88 3.35
C ASN A 52 1.40 -13.26 3.06
N GLU A 53 0.58 -14.31 2.96
CA GLU A 53 1.03 -15.66 2.61
C GLU A 53 1.70 -15.70 1.23
N VAL A 54 1.03 -15.16 0.21
CA VAL A 54 1.54 -15.16 -1.18
C VAL A 54 2.85 -14.38 -1.31
N LEU A 55 2.98 -13.27 -0.57
CA LEU A 55 4.17 -12.41 -0.62
C LEU A 55 5.26 -12.80 0.41
N GLY A 56 5.00 -13.79 1.26
CA GLY A 56 5.93 -14.20 2.33
C GLY A 56 6.15 -13.11 3.39
N ILE A 57 5.15 -12.26 3.63
CA ILE A 57 5.22 -11.17 4.61
C ILE A 57 5.04 -11.75 6.02
N PRO A 58 5.96 -11.48 6.96
CA PRO A 58 5.86 -12.00 8.32
C PRO A 58 4.71 -11.36 9.09
N THR A 59 4.22 -12.03 10.13
CA THR A 59 3.02 -11.62 10.90
C THR A 59 3.19 -10.32 11.69
N ASP A 60 4.43 -9.86 11.91
CA ASP A 60 4.71 -8.55 12.53
C ASP A 60 4.86 -7.42 11.51
N GLU A 61 4.59 -7.71 10.24
CA GLU A 61 4.41 -6.75 9.19
C GLU A 61 2.98 -6.75 8.62
N ALA A 62 2.56 -5.60 8.10
CA ALA A 62 1.28 -5.47 7.40
C ALA A 62 1.44 -4.87 6.00
N VAL A 63 0.60 -5.32 5.08
CA VAL A 63 0.30 -4.65 3.82
C VAL A 63 -0.71 -3.54 4.10
N LEU A 64 -0.34 -2.30 3.76
CA LEU A 64 -1.17 -1.12 4.04
C LEU A 64 -1.84 -0.54 2.80
N TYR A 65 -1.33 -0.91 1.62
CA TYR A 65 -1.80 -0.38 0.34
C TYR A 65 -1.37 -1.31 -0.78
N ILE A 66 -2.29 -1.61 -1.69
CA ILE A 66 -2.02 -2.35 -2.92
C ILE A 66 -2.47 -1.48 -4.08
N THR A 67 -1.67 -1.45 -5.13
CA THR A 67 -2.03 -0.82 -6.39
C THR A 67 -1.41 -1.58 -7.53
N THR A 68 -2.04 -1.50 -8.69
CA THR A 68 -1.56 -2.10 -9.93
C THR A 68 -1.11 -1.01 -10.87
N LEU A 69 -0.10 -1.33 -11.68
CA LEU A 69 0.39 -0.49 -12.77
C LEU A 69 0.29 -1.29 -14.07
N GLY A 70 0.04 -0.61 -15.17
CA GLY A 70 -0.05 -1.23 -16.49
C GLY A 70 0.22 -0.24 -17.60
N GLN A 71 0.43 -0.75 -18.81
CA GLN A 71 0.46 0.10 -20.00
C GLN A 71 -0.93 0.67 -20.24
N LYS A 72 -1.04 1.94 -20.61
CA LYS A 72 -2.29 2.42 -21.19
C LYS A 72 -2.45 1.77 -22.55
N THR A 73 -3.55 1.04 -22.73
CA THR A 73 -3.93 0.59 -24.06
C THR A 73 -4.28 1.82 -24.87
N SER A 74 -3.46 2.15 -25.87
CA SER A 74 -3.81 3.16 -26.87
C SER A 74 -5.08 2.68 -27.58
N SER A 75 -6.17 3.45 -27.45
CA SER A 75 -7.38 3.24 -28.24
C SER A 75 -7.36 4.08 -29.50
#